data_AF-A0A2V1CZP9-F1
#
_entry.id   AF-A0A2V1CZP9-F1
#
_cell.length_a   1.000
_cell.length_b   1.000
_cell.length_c   1.000
_cell.angle_alpha   90.00
_cell.angle_beta   90.00
_cell.angle_gamma   90.00
#
_symmetry.space_group_name_H-M   'P 1'
#
loop_
_entity.id
_entity.type
_entity.pdbx_description
1 polymer ?
#
loop_
_entity_poly.entity_id
_entity_poly.type
_entity_poly.pdbx_seq_one_letter_code
_entity_poly.pdbx_strand_id
1 'polypeptide(L)'
;MAQRLHLYDVFIDILPSPLDLQDDDVATAAAATAWGSFNFQMLMSMSYRREPLAKSLPNLPIPGEPSGNGSTSRPLPSYQEGYAFVCRLWAITFEMNYQYFYTGAVTLPAAELLFHKLLAWADDLIWFHTIVMDVFRPFSQLKPQPRLTTFADTNATPAKIVEASIKQLKRADLYFSGHLRIRKFQYPLSKRHAIPSESHPAQLYK
;
A
#
# COMPACT_ATOMS: atom_id res chain seq x y z
N MET A 1 0.64 -2.97 -19.17
CA MET A 1 1.79 -3.90 -19.30
C MET A 1 1.58 -5.16 -18.48
N ALA A 2 1.36 -5.09 -17.16
CA ALA A 2 1.20 -6.28 -16.32
C ALA A 2 0.05 -7.23 -16.75
N GLN A 3 -1.10 -6.69 -17.21
CA GLN A 3 -2.16 -7.51 -17.85
C GLN A 3 -1.70 -8.18 -19.16
N ARG A 4 -0.90 -7.49 -19.99
CA ARG A 4 -0.34 -8.04 -21.25
C ARG A 4 0.74 -9.10 -20.99
N LEU A 5 1.26 -9.16 -19.77
CA LEU A 5 2.23 -10.16 -19.30
C LEU A 5 1.54 -11.29 -18.51
N HIS A 6 0.20 -11.34 -18.51
CA HIS A 6 -0.61 -12.36 -17.82
C HIS A 6 -0.34 -12.49 -16.31
N LEU A 7 0.03 -11.39 -15.65
CA LEU A 7 0.32 -11.40 -14.21
C LEU A 7 -0.95 -11.38 -13.33
N TYR A 8 -2.10 -10.99 -13.89
CA TYR A 8 -3.44 -11.05 -13.27
C TYR A 8 -4.55 -10.87 -14.33
N ASP A 9 -5.77 -11.36 -14.02
CA ASP A 9 -6.96 -11.49 -14.87
C ASP A 9 -6.79 -12.34 -16.16
N VAL A 10 -7.73 -13.27 -16.39
CA VAL A 10 -7.73 -14.19 -17.54
C VAL A 10 -8.31 -13.48 -18.78
N PHE A 11 -7.51 -13.29 -19.83
CA PHE A 11 -8.02 -13.02 -21.18
C PHE A 11 -7.66 -14.18 -22.11
N ILE A 12 -8.72 -14.68 -22.77
CA ILE A 12 -8.66 -15.65 -23.85
C ILE A 12 -8.32 -14.87 -25.13
N ASP A 13 -7.35 -15.41 -25.87
CA ASP A 13 -6.93 -15.07 -27.24
C ASP A 13 -5.73 -14.14 -27.47
N ILE A 14 -4.73 -14.77 -28.12
CA ILE A 14 -3.46 -14.31 -28.70
C ILE A 14 -2.26 -14.33 -27.71
N LEU A 15 -1.62 -15.51 -27.64
CA LEU A 15 -0.53 -15.88 -26.74
C LEU A 15 0.86 -15.44 -27.26
N PRO A 16 1.61 -14.55 -26.56
CA PRO A 16 3.06 -14.66 -26.51
C PRO A 16 3.45 -15.81 -25.57
N SER A 17 4.58 -16.50 -25.84
CA SER A 17 5.03 -17.62 -25.02
C SER A 17 4.97 -17.28 -23.52
N PRO A 18 4.37 -18.14 -22.68
CA PRO A 18 4.28 -17.88 -21.24
C PRO A 18 5.67 -17.64 -20.65
N LEU A 19 5.77 -16.72 -19.69
CA LEU A 19 7.00 -16.48 -18.93
C LEU A 19 7.48 -17.81 -18.31
N ASP A 20 8.77 -18.11 -18.45
CA ASP A 20 9.35 -19.27 -17.79
C ASP A 20 9.49 -19.00 -16.30
N LEU A 21 8.47 -19.40 -15.55
CA LEU A 21 8.41 -19.26 -14.09
C LEU A 21 9.20 -20.36 -13.37
N GLN A 22 9.96 -21.20 -14.08
CA GLN A 22 10.91 -22.15 -13.45
C GLN A 22 12.21 -21.47 -13.01
N ASP A 23 12.53 -20.30 -13.58
CA ASP A 23 13.64 -19.47 -13.14
C ASP A 23 13.19 -18.63 -11.91
N ASP A 24 13.87 -18.83 -10.78
CA ASP A 24 13.56 -18.16 -9.50
C ASP A 24 13.67 -16.63 -9.58
N ASP A 25 14.62 -16.09 -10.36
CA ASP A 25 14.80 -14.65 -10.51
C ASP A 25 13.67 -14.06 -11.38
N VAL A 26 13.27 -14.77 -12.45
CA VAL A 26 12.14 -14.39 -13.30
C VAL A 26 10.82 -14.47 -12.53
N ALA A 27 10.62 -15.54 -11.74
CA ALA A 27 9.44 -15.71 -10.90
C ALA A 27 9.35 -14.61 -9.83
N THR A 28 10.46 -14.26 -9.19
CA THR A 28 10.53 -13.18 -8.20
C THR A 28 10.21 -11.82 -8.84
N ALA A 29 10.80 -11.51 -9.99
CA ALA A 29 10.54 -10.27 -10.71
C ALA A 29 9.08 -10.17 -11.20
N ALA A 30 8.51 -11.28 -11.68
CA ALA A 30 7.12 -11.37 -12.08
C ALA A 30 6.19 -11.11 -10.89
N ALA A 31 6.45 -11.73 -9.73
CA ALA A 31 5.66 -11.54 -8.52
C ALA A 31 5.72 -10.09 -8.01
N ALA A 32 6.92 -9.49 -7.96
CA ALA A 32 7.10 -8.08 -7.60
C ALA A 32 6.39 -7.12 -8.57
N THR A 33 6.41 -7.44 -9.86
CA THR A 33 5.72 -6.62 -10.87
C THR A 33 4.20 -6.74 -10.75
N ALA A 34 3.68 -7.95 -10.51
CA ALA A 34 2.26 -8.21 -10.34
C ALA A 34 1.71 -7.48 -9.12
N TRP A 35 2.33 -7.68 -7.95
CA TRP A 35 1.93 -7.05 -6.70
C TRP A 35 2.17 -5.55 -6.69
N GLY A 36 3.26 -5.06 -7.27
CA GLY A 36 3.52 -3.63 -7.40
C GLY A 36 2.46 -2.92 -8.24
N SER A 37 2.10 -3.52 -9.38
CA SER A 37 1.05 -2.99 -10.25
C SER A 37 -0.33 -3.02 -9.58
N PHE A 38 -0.65 -4.08 -8.86
CA PHE A 38 -1.89 -4.23 -8.10
C PHE A 38 -1.99 -3.19 -6.98
N ASN A 39 -0.96 -3.06 -6.16
CA ASN A 39 -0.89 -2.08 -5.07
C ASN A 39 -1.10 -0.65 -5.59
N PHE A 40 -0.45 -0.30 -6.70
CA PHE A 40 -0.62 1.01 -7.32
C PHE A 40 -2.05 1.23 -7.83
N GLN A 41 -2.64 0.24 -8.50
CA GLN A 41 -4.03 0.33 -8.95
C GLN A 41 -5.02 0.53 -7.80
N MET A 42 -4.83 -0.19 -6.70
CA MET A 42 -5.65 -0.06 -5.51
C MET A 42 -5.52 1.31 -4.86
N LEU A 43 -4.29 1.82 -4.75
CA LEU A 43 -4.04 3.17 -4.27
C LEU A 43 -4.77 4.21 -5.12
N MET A 44 -4.70 4.09 -6.45
CA MET A 44 -5.37 5.02 -7.37
C MET A 44 -6.90 4.90 -7.28
N SER A 45 -7.44 3.68 -7.22
CA SER A 45 -8.86 3.42 -7.05
C SER A 45 -9.43 4.11 -5.82
N MET A 46 -8.77 3.97 -4.67
CA MET A 46 -9.21 4.62 -3.43
C MET A 46 -9.03 6.14 -3.48
N SER A 47 -7.85 6.62 -3.88
CA SER A 47 -7.53 8.05 -3.89
C SER A 47 -8.51 8.85 -4.77
N TYR A 48 -8.92 8.28 -5.90
CA TYR A 48 -9.84 8.91 -6.84
C TYR A 48 -11.28 8.43 -6.72
N ARG A 49 -11.57 7.50 -5.81
CA ARG A 49 -12.89 6.87 -5.62
C ARG A 49 -13.47 6.33 -6.93
N ARG A 50 -12.67 5.54 -7.63
CA ARG A 50 -13.05 4.87 -8.88
C ARG A 50 -12.98 3.38 -8.70
N GLU A 51 -13.80 2.67 -9.46
CA GLU A 51 -13.73 1.22 -9.58
C GLU A 51 -12.28 0.79 -9.88
N PRO A 52 -11.72 -0.17 -9.11
CA PRO A 52 -10.38 -0.68 -9.38
C PRO A 52 -10.34 -1.38 -10.74
N LEU A 53 -9.25 -1.18 -11.49
CA LEU A 53 -9.07 -1.86 -12.77
C LEU A 53 -8.77 -3.36 -12.60
N ALA A 54 -8.15 -3.72 -11.46
CA ALA A 54 -7.91 -5.11 -11.10
C ALA A 54 -9.22 -5.73 -10.61
N LYS A 55 -9.60 -6.88 -11.19
CA LYS A 55 -10.82 -7.62 -10.80
C LYS A 55 -10.52 -8.83 -9.91
N SER A 56 -9.26 -9.19 -9.78
CA SER A 56 -8.79 -10.29 -8.96
C SER A 56 -7.46 -9.93 -8.29
N LEU A 57 -7.12 -10.70 -7.24
CA LEU A 57 -5.80 -10.64 -6.64
C LEU A 57 -4.74 -11.19 -7.61
N PRO A 58 -3.48 -10.76 -7.49
CA PRO A 58 -2.38 -11.40 -8.22
C PRO A 58 -2.33 -12.91 -7.93
N ASN A 59 -2.15 -13.72 -8.98
CA ASN A 59 -2.05 -15.17 -8.86
C ASN A 59 -0.68 -15.67 -8.36
N LEU A 60 0.27 -14.74 -8.19
CA LEU A 60 1.64 -15.00 -7.74
C LEU A 60 1.77 -14.78 -6.23
N PRO A 61 2.69 -15.49 -5.54
CA PRO A 61 2.88 -15.33 -4.11
C PRO A 61 3.33 -13.90 -3.77
N ILE A 62 3.03 -13.47 -2.55
CA ILE A 62 3.50 -12.17 -2.05
C ILE A 62 5.03 -12.20 -1.98
N PRO A 63 5.73 -11.25 -2.64
CA PRO A 63 7.18 -11.24 -2.62
C PRO A 63 7.71 -11.04 -1.21
N GLY A 64 8.61 -11.93 -0.79
CA GLY A 64 9.20 -11.92 0.55
C GLY A 64 8.50 -12.82 1.57
N GLU A 65 7.40 -13.50 1.21
CA GLU A 65 6.89 -14.60 2.04
C GLU A 65 7.57 -15.93 1.69
N PRO A 66 7.85 -16.80 2.69
CA PRO A 66 8.40 -18.11 2.42
C PRO A 66 7.36 -18.96 1.68
N SER A 67 7.60 -19.26 0.41
CA SER A 67 6.92 -20.37 -0.27
C SER A 67 7.18 -21.63 0.54
N GLY A 68 6.13 -22.39 0.89
CA GLY A 68 6.16 -23.51 1.84
C GLY A 68 7.08 -24.70 1.50
N ASN A 69 7.94 -24.56 0.49
CA ASN A 69 8.90 -25.55 0.05
C ASN A 69 10.26 -25.03 0.50
N GLY A 70 10.92 -25.72 1.44
CA GLY A 70 12.16 -25.29 2.10
C GLY A 70 13.41 -25.17 1.22
N SER A 71 13.32 -24.59 0.03
CA SER A 71 14.48 -24.13 -0.72
C SER A 71 15.08 -22.92 -0.01
N THR A 72 16.40 -22.93 0.09
CA THR A 72 17.25 -22.00 0.83
C THR A 72 16.89 -20.54 0.55
N SER A 73 16.15 -19.92 1.48
CA SER A 73 15.79 -18.51 1.43
C SER A 73 17.06 -17.66 1.46
N ARG A 74 17.38 -17.01 0.34
CA ARG A 74 18.37 -15.93 0.29
C ARG A 74 17.93 -14.86 1.30
N PRO A 75 18.82 -14.33 2.15
CA PRO A 75 18.45 -13.31 3.13
C PRO A 75 17.79 -12.13 2.41
N LEU A 76 16.52 -11.89 2.70
CA LEU A 76 15.75 -10.82 2.08
C LEU A 76 16.29 -9.47 2.56
N PRO A 77 16.56 -8.50 1.68
CA PRO A 77 16.84 -7.13 2.07
C PRO A 77 15.76 -6.57 3.00
N SER A 78 16.14 -5.76 4.00
CA SER A 78 15.22 -5.23 5.03
C SER A 78 14.03 -4.43 4.48
N TYR A 79 14.12 -3.88 3.26
CA TYR A 79 13.01 -3.18 2.61
C TYR A 79 11.90 -4.12 2.12
N GLN A 80 12.19 -5.42 1.99
CA GLN A 80 11.27 -6.41 1.41
C GLN A 80 10.20 -6.86 2.42
N GLU A 81 10.48 -6.79 3.72
CA GLU A 81 9.47 -6.95 4.78
C GLU A 81 8.39 -5.87 4.69
N GLY A 82 8.80 -4.61 4.49
CA GLY A 82 7.88 -3.49 4.28
C GLY A 82 7.07 -3.64 2.99
N TYR A 83 7.65 -4.21 1.95
CA TYR A 83 6.95 -4.46 0.69
C TYR A 83 5.88 -5.57 0.82
N ALA A 84 6.23 -6.70 1.44
CA ALA A 84 5.27 -7.77 1.75
C ALA A 84 4.12 -7.24 2.62
N PHE A 85 4.45 -6.38 3.59
CA PHE A 85 3.47 -5.70 4.44
C PHE A 85 2.48 -4.86 3.61
N VAL A 86 2.96 -4.05 2.66
CA VAL A 86 2.11 -3.25 1.77
C VAL A 86 1.23 -4.14 0.88
N CYS A 87 1.74 -5.25 0.36
CA CYS A 87 0.97 -6.20 -0.44
C CYS A 87 -0.22 -6.78 0.34
N ARG A 88 0.01 -7.20 1.59
CA ARG A 88 -1.05 -7.73 2.46
C ARG A 88 -2.11 -6.69 2.80
N LEU A 89 -1.70 -5.45 3.07
CA LEU A 89 -2.62 -4.33 3.29
C LEU A 89 -3.58 -4.14 2.10
N TRP A 90 -3.04 -4.11 0.88
CA TRP A 90 -3.84 -3.89 -0.32
C TRP A 90 -4.72 -5.09 -0.68
N ALA A 91 -4.30 -6.32 -0.35
CA ALA A 91 -5.15 -7.50 -0.48
C ALA A 91 -6.39 -7.43 0.42
N ILE A 92 -6.23 -7.02 1.68
CA ILE A 92 -7.37 -6.80 2.62
C ILE A 92 -8.29 -5.69 2.11
N THR A 93 -7.70 -4.62 1.57
CA THR A 93 -8.41 -3.43 1.11
C THR A 93 -9.15 -3.66 -0.21
N PHE A 94 -8.67 -4.58 -1.04
CA PHE A 94 -9.32 -5.00 -2.26
C PHE A 94 -10.67 -5.67 -1.99
N GLU A 95 -10.77 -6.51 -0.96
CA GLU A 95 -12.05 -7.11 -0.54
C GLU A 95 -13.11 -6.04 -0.25
N MET A 96 -12.72 -4.99 0.47
CA MET A 96 -13.59 -3.83 0.73
C MET A 96 -14.01 -3.14 -0.57
N ASN A 97 -13.06 -2.80 -1.44
CA ASN A 97 -13.36 -2.12 -2.70
C ASN A 97 -14.25 -2.97 -3.60
N TYR A 98 -14.04 -4.29 -3.58
CA TYR A 98 -14.87 -5.23 -4.31
C TYR A 98 -16.33 -5.12 -3.87
N GLN A 99 -16.57 -5.16 -2.56
CA GLN A 99 -17.92 -5.02 -2.03
C GLN A 99 -18.52 -3.63 -2.33
N TYR A 100 -17.73 -2.56 -2.23
CA TYR A 100 -18.18 -1.20 -2.52
C TYR A 100 -18.57 -0.95 -3.97
N PHE A 101 -17.71 -1.32 -4.92
CA PHE A 101 -17.88 -0.97 -6.33
C PHE A 101 -18.68 -2.01 -7.12
N TYR A 102 -18.59 -3.29 -6.77
CA TYR A 102 -19.21 -4.36 -7.57
C TYR A 102 -20.49 -4.91 -6.95
N THR A 103 -20.53 -5.06 -5.63
CA THR A 103 -21.73 -5.60 -4.97
C THR A 103 -22.71 -4.50 -4.52
N GLY A 104 -22.21 -3.27 -4.33
CA GLY A 104 -22.98 -2.15 -3.78
C GLY A 104 -23.54 -2.40 -2.37
N ALA A 105 -23.07 -3.46 -1.69
CA ALA A 105 -23.72 -4.04 -0.51
C ALA A 105 -22.76 -4.17 0.68
N VAL A 106 -21.98 -3.12 0.96
CA VAL A 106 -21.18 -3.12 2.19
C VAL A 106 -22.15 -3.03 3.37
N THR A 107 -22.23 -4.11 4.14
CA THR A 107 -23.03 -4.15 5.36
C THR A 107 -22.19 -3.64 6.55
N LEU A 108 -22.87 -3.09 7.56
CA LEU A 108 -22.18 -2.62 8.78
C LEU A 108 -21.35 -3.73 9.46
N PRO A 109 -21.82 -4.98 9.61
CA PRO A 109 -21.00 -6.06 10.15
C PRO A 109 -19.78 -6.38 9.29
N ALA A 110 -19.88 -6.30 7.96
CA ALA A 110 -18.74 -6.48 7.07
C ALA A 110 -17.70 -5.36 7.25
N ALA A 111 -18.15 -4.12 7.40
CA ALA A 111 -17.29 -2.98 7.71
C ALA A 111 -16.58 -3.14 9.07
N GLU A 112 -17.29 -3.62 10.10
CA GLU A 112 -16.69 -3.94 11.41
C GLU A 112 -15.64 -5.05 11.31
N LEU A 113 -15.92 -6.13 10.58
CA LEU A 113 -14.94 -7.23 10.41
C LEU A 113 -13.68 -6.74 9.70
N LEU A 114 -13.83 -5.93 8.65
CA LEU A 114 -12.71 -5.32 7.94
C LEU A 114 -11.90 -4.39 8.85
N PHE A 115 -12.57 -3.61 9.70
CA PHE A 115 -11.90 -2.78 10.69
C PHE A 115 -11.05 -3.61 11.65
N HIS A 116 -11.57 -4.72 12.19
CA HIS A 116 -10.81 -5.59 13.09
C HIS A 116 -9.62 -6.24 12.38
N LYS A 117 -9.78 -6.68 11.13
CA LYS A 117 -8.69 -7.20 10.31
C LYS A 117 -7.59 -6.15 10.11
N LEU A 118 -7.98 -4.91 9.79
CA LEU A 118 -7.04 -3.80 9.63
C LEU A 118 -6.36 -3.44 10.96
N LEU A 119 -7.11 -3.44 12.08
CA LEU A 119 -6.62 -3.08 13.41
C LEU A 119 -5.62 -4.12 13.94
N ALA A 120 -5.87 -5.40 13.71
CA ALA A 120 -4.94 -6.48 14.06
C ALA A 120 -3.63 -6.43 13.24
N TRP A 121 -3.62 -5.69 12.13
CA TRP A 121 -2.52 -5.64 11.18
C TRP A 121 -1.73 -4.31 11.19
N ALA A 122 -2.28 -3.21 11.72
CA ALA A 122 -1.69 -1.88 11.62
C ALA A 122 -1.56 -1.21 12.98
N ASP A 123 -0.35 -1.23 13.54
CA ASP A 123 -0.09 -0.57 14.82
C ASP A 123 0.03 0.96 14.71
N ASP A 124 0.36 1.56 13.56
CA ASP A 124 0.44 3.05 13.40
C ASP A 124 0.52 3.55 11.95
N LEU A 125 -0.06 2.83 10.98
CA LEU A 125 0.12 3.19 9.57
C LEU A 125 -0.81 4.34 9.12
N ILE A 126 -0.26 5.36 8.44
CA ILE A 126 -1.08 6.47 7.92
C ILE A 126 -2.18 5.98 6.95
N TRP A 127 -1.88 4.93 6.18
CA TRP A 127 -2.82 4.29 5.26
C TRP A 127 -3.97 3.58 5.98
N PHE A 128 -3.74 3.10 7.21
CA PHE A 128 -4.81 2.50 8.02
C PHE A 128 -5.93 3.52 8.25
N HIS A 129 -5.60 4.74 8.69
CA HIS A 129 -6.60 5.77 8.94
C HIS A 129 -7.34 6.20 7.65
N THR A 130 -6.66 6.26 6.51
CA THR A 130 -7.34 6.57 5.24
C THR A 130 -8.31 5.47 4.82
N ILE A 131 -7.93 4.20 5.00
CA ILE A 131 -8.79 3.06 4.67
C ILE A 131 -9.99 3.00 5.62
N VAL A 132 -9.78 3.17 6.92
CA VAL A 132 -10.86 3.20 7.92
C VAL A 132 -11.87 4.30 7.63
N MET A 133 -11.40 5.48 7.23
CA MET A 133 -12.28 6.58 6.84
C MET A 133 -13.15 6.20 5.63
N ASP A 134 -12.59 5.56 4.60
CA ASP A 134 -13.38 5.13 3.44
C ASP A 134 -14.35 4.01 3.78
N VAL A 135 -13.96 3.07 4.65
CA VAL A 135 -14.82 1.97 5.12
C VAL A 135 -16.05 2.49 5.86
N PHE A 136 -15.89 3.46 6.76
CA PHE A 136 -17.00 3.93 7.61
C PHE A 136 -17.72 5.18 7.07
N ARG A 137 -17.22 5.82 6.01
CA ARG A 137 -17.77 7.06 5.46
C ARG A 137 -19.27 6.98 5.14
N PRO A 138 -19.81 5.96 4.43
CA PRO A 138 -21.24 5.94 4.12
C PRO A 138 -22.11 5.81 5.37
N PHE A 139 -21.66 5.01 6.34
CA PHE A 139 -22.39 4.82 7.59
C PHE A 139 -22.31 6.05 8.50
N SER A 140 -21.21 6.81 8.42
CA SER A 140 -21.05 8.05 9.19
C SER A 140 -22.05 9.14 8.78
N GLN A 141 -22.65 9.06 7.59
CA GLN A 141 -23.64 10.02 7.11
C GLN A 141 -25.08 9.64 7.49
N LEU A 142 -25.32 8.41 7.95
CA LEU A 142 -26.65 7.93 8.31
C LEU A 142 -27.19 8.61 9.58
N LYS A 143 -28.51 8.88 9.59
CA LYS A 143 -29.22 9.38 10.77
C LYS A 143 -30.51 8.57 10.96
N PRO A 144 -30.74 7.97 12.14
CA PRO A 144 -29.86 7.93 13.32
C PRO A 144 -28.57 7.12 13.06
N GLN A 145 -27.51 7.39 13.83
CA GLN A 145 -26.25 6.67 13.70
C GLN A 145 -26.43 5.20 14.10
N PRO A 146 -25.98 4.24 13.28
CA PRO A 146 -26.03 2.85 13.68
C PRO A 146 -24.97 2.58 14.75
N ARG A 147 -25.29 1.69 15.69
CA ARG A 147 -24.38 1.29 16.76
C ARG A 147 -23.49 0.15 16.29
N LEU A 148 -22.21 0.24 16.63
CA LEU A 148 -21.27 -0.85 16.38
C LEU A 148 -21.34 -1.86 17.51
N THR A 149 -21.71 -3.10 17.22
CA THR A 149 -22.05 -4.10 18.26
C THR A 149 -20.87 -4.96 18.68
N THR A 150 -19.83 -5.03 17.85
CA THR A 150 -18.59 -5.78 18.16
C THR A 150 -17.62 -5.00 19.06
N PHE A 151 -17.87 -3.72 19.30
CA PHE A 151 -17.01 -2.87 20.14
C PHE A 151 -17.45 -2.92 21.61
N ALA A 152 -16.47 -2.91 22.52
CA ALA A 152 -16.72 -2.87 23.96
C ALA A 152 -17.41 -1.56 24.42
N ASP A 153 -17.22 -0.45 23.70
CA ASP A 153 -17.88 0.83 23.98
C ASP A 153 -19.32 0.84 23.45
N THR A 154 -20.29 0.97 24.35
CA THR A 154 -21.72 1.05 24.01
C THR A 154 -22.10 2.24 23.15
N ASN A 155 -21.24 3.27 23.12
CA ASN A 155 -21.42 4.47 22.32
C ASN A 155 -20.58 4.48 21.05
N ALA A 156 -19.99 3.35 20.64
CA ALA A 156 -19.23 3.24 19.40
C ALA A 156 -20.15 3.37 18.19
N THR A 157 -19.85 4.35 17.34
CA THR A 157 -20.58 4.63 16.09
C THR A 157 -19.59 4.86 14.94
N PRO A 158 -20.00 4.63 13.68
CA PRO A 158 -19.18 4.94 12.51
C PRO A 158 -18.62 6.36 12.50
N ALA A 159 -19.45 7.35 12.87
CA ALA A 159 -19.02 8.74 12.94
C ALA A 159 -17.86 8.96 13.92
N LYS A 160 -17.89 8.32 15.10
CA LYS A 160 -16.80 8.40 16.08
C LYS A 160 -15.52 7.74 15.60
N ILE A 161 -15.62 6.61 14.88
CA ILE A 161 -14.45 5.96 14.28
C ILE A 161 -13.79 6.86 13.23
N VAL A 162 -14.59 7.49 12.37
CA VAL A 162 -14.10 8.46 11.37
C VAL A 162 -13.46 9.66 12.07
N GLU A 163 -14.10 10.20 13.12
CA GLU A 163 -13.57 11.32 13.90
C GLU A 163 -12.23 10.98 14.58
N ALA A 164 -12.14 9.81 15.22
CA ALA A 164 -10.92 9.32 15.84
C ALA A 164 -9.78 9.16 14.82
N SER A 165 -10.07 8.58 13.65
CA SER A 165 -9.12 8.42 12.55
C SER A 165 -8.61 9.76 12.03
N ILE A 166 -9.49 10.75 11.84
CA ILE A 166 -9.09 12.11 11.43
C ILE A 166 -8.18 12.76 12.48
N LYS A 167 -8.49 12.57 13.77
CA LYS A 167 -7.69 13.13 14.87
C LYS A 167 -6.29 12.52 14.92
N GLN A 168 -6.17 11.21 14.73
CA GLN A 168 -4.89 10.51 14.67
C GLN A 168 -4.09 10.92 13.43
N LEU A 169 -4.74 11.01 12.26
CA LEU A 169 -4.10 11.44 11.01
C LEU A 169 -3.53 12.86 11.10
N LYS A 170 -4.28 13.81 11.71
CA LYS A 170 -3.79 15.17 11.97
C LYS A 170 -2.58 15.20 12.90
N ARG A 171 -2.55 14.34 13.92
CA ARG A 171 -1.39 14.21 14.82
C ARG A 171 -0.17 13.67 14.08
N ALA A 172 -0.35 12.67 13.23
CA ALA A 172 0.72 12.12 12.40
C ALA A 172 1.29 13.17 11.44
N ASP A 173 0.44 13.92 10.74
CA ASP A 173 0.88 15.00 9.84
C ASP A 173 1.66 16.09 10.59
N LEU A 174 1.17 16.54 11.75
CA LEU A 174 1.90 17.49 12.59
C LEU A 174 3.26 16.96 13.04
N TYR A 175 3.35 15.68 13.40
CA TYR A 175 4.60 15.03 13.76
C TYR A 175 5.58 15.01 12.58
N PHE A 176 5.15 14.55 11.40
CA PHE A 176 5.98 14.52 10.20
C PHE A 176 6.41 15.93 9.72
N SER A 177 5.49 16.88 9.70
CA SER A 177 5.74 18.27 9.31
C SER A 177 6.70 18.97 10.28
N GLY A 178 6.55 18.73 11.59
CA GLY A 178 7.49 19.21 12.61
C GLY A 178 8.89 18.61 12.45
N HIS A 179 8.98 17.30 12.21
CA HIS A 179 10.25 16.60 12.04
C HIS A 179 11.00 17.03 10.76
N LEU A 180 10.26 17.26 9.66
CA LEU A 180 10.82 17.79 8.40
C LEU A 180 11.29 19.24 8.53
N ARG A 181 10.59 20.08 9.31
CA ARG A 181 11.04 21.45 9.61
C ARG A 181 12.35 21.43 10.39
N ILE A 182 12.45 20.63 11.45
CA ILE A 182 13.67 20.52 12.27
C ILE A 182 14.86 20.04 11.43
N ARG A 183 14.68 19.02 10.57
CA ARG A 183 15.75 18.55 9.67
C ARG A 183 16.18 19.60 8.65
N LYS A 184 15.27 20.44 8.12
CA LYS A 184 15.64 21.56 7.22
C LYS A 184 16.48 22.63 7.93
N PHE A 185 16.26 22.85 9.23
CA PHE A 185 17.10 23.75 10.03
C PHE A 185 18.45 23.15 10.45
N GLN A 186 18.64 21.83 10.28
CA GLN A 186 19.87 21.12 10.63
C GLN A 186 20.73 20.71 9.42
N TYR A 187 20.37 21.14 8.20
CA TYR A 187 21.32 21.18 7.07
C TYR A 187 22.09 22.51 7.12
N PRO A 188 23.35 22.53 7.61
CA PRO A 188 24.15 23.74 7.55
C PRO A 188 24.44 24.12 6.10
N LEU A 189 24.41 25.43 5.84
CA LEU A 189 24.82 26.11 4.60
C LEU A 189 26.27 25.81 4.14
N SER A 190 27.00 24.86 4.75
CA SER A 190 28.43 24.63 4.51
C SER A 190 28.77 23.79 3.26
N LYS A 191 27.79 23.45 2.41
CA LYS A 191 28.03 22.75 1.12
C LYS A 191 27.65 23.55 -0.12
N ARG A 192 27.66 24.89 -0.03
CA ARG A 192 27.92 25.73 -1.21
C ARG A 192 29.31 26.30 -1.03
N HIS A 193 30.22 25.93 -1.92
CA HIS A 193 31.58 26.44 -2.19
C HIS A 193 32.59 25.29 -2.25
N ALA A 194 32.64 24.67 -3.43
CA ALA A 194 33.86 24.20 -4.05
C ALA A 194 33.51 23.93 -5.52
N ILE A 195 33.51 24.99 -6.33
CA ILE A 195 33.76 24.84 -7.78
C ILE A 195 35.26 24.53 -7.85
N PRO A 196 35.70 23.34 -8.32
CA PRO A 196 37.11 23.13 -8.56
C PRO A 196 37.50 24.01 -9.74
N SER A 197 38.43 24.95 -9.53
CA SER A 197 39.03 25.67 -10.64
C SER A 197 39.88 24.70 -11.45
N GLU A 198 39.49 24.45 -12.69
CA GLU A 198 40.36 23.79 -13.68
C GLU A 198 41.62 24.61 -13.85
N SER A 199 42.71 24.13 -13.24
CA SER A 199 44.06 24.61 -13.52
C SER A 199 44.67 23.68 -14.57
N HIS A 200 44.75 24.18 -15.79
CA HIS A 200 45.55 23.61 -16.88
C HIS A 200 47.01 23.41 -16.42
N PRO A 201 47.62 22.23 -16.63
CA PRO A 201 49.06 22.15 -16.79
C PRO A 201 49.40 22.23 -18.28
N ALA A 202 50.18 23.26 -18.61
CA ALA A 202 50.89 23.40 -19.86
C ALA A 202 51.89 22.25 -20.05
N GLN A 203 52.06 21.85 -21.31
CA GLN A 203 53.11 20.96 -21.80
C GLN A 203 54.51 21.48 -21.43
N LEU A 204 55.51 20.61 -21.21
CA LEU A 204 56.82 20.65 -21.89
C LEU A 204 57.77 19.49 -21.45
N TYR A 205 58.17 18.69 -22.46
CA TYR A 205 59.46 18.03 -22.75
C TYR A 205 60.09 16.99 -21.79
N LYS A 206 60.24 15.75 -22.29
CA LYS A 206 61.47 15.25 -22.94
C LYS A 206 61.16 14.09 -23.88
#